data_AF-A0A7D3XBQ7-F1
#
_entry.id   AF-A0A7D3XBQ7-F1
#
_cell.length_a   1.000
_cell.length_b   1.000
_cell.length_c   1.000
_cell.angle_alpha   90.00
_cell.angle_beta   90.00
_cell.angle_gamma   90.00
#
_symmetry.space_group_name_H-M   'P 1'
#
loop_
_entity.id
_entity.type
_entity.pdbx_description
1 polymer ?
#
loop_
_entity_poly.entity_id
_entity_poly.type
_entity_poly.pdbx_seq_one_letter_code
_entity_poly.pdbx_strand_id
1 'polypeptide(L)'
;MVQDAITVEAKYQKFVERICVSETVWGLQSEAGWAVSESNDFEDTELLPFWSDRAYAAACAKNEWSTYIPTPIPLAEFLESWCVGIYNDGGLIATNMDVNMFGREVEPLELILEVLKQADKIFKALSFRDYESPEMLRKQVQTILKT
;
A
#
# COMPACT_ATOMS: atom_id res chain seq x y z
N MET A 1 9.35 20.92 -9.67
CA MET A 1 10.60 20.20 -9.34
C MET A 1 10.55 18.85 -10.06
N VAL A 2 11.48 18.57 -10.97
CA VAL A 2 11.46 17.33 -11.78
C VAL A 2 12.07 16.14 -11.03
N GLN A 3 12.93 16.43 -10.04
CA GLN A 3 13.67 15.43 -9.27
C GLN A 3 12.80 14.68 -8.25
N ASP A 4 11.74 15.31 -7.74
CA ASP A 4 10.85 14.69 -6.76
C ASP A 4 9.95 13.64 -7.40
N ALA A 5 9.38 13.92 -8.57
CA ALA A 5 8.48 13.00 -9.27
C ALA A 5 9.18 11.69 -9.72
N ILE A 6 10.40 11.79 -10.27
CA ILE A 6 11.18 10.59 -10.67
C ILE A 6 11.54 9.73 -9.46
N THR A 7 11.85 10.38 -8.33
CA THR A 7 12.20 9.68 -7.09
C THR A 7 10.97 8.99 -6.47
N VAL A 8 9.81 9.65 -6.52
CA VAL A 8 8.53 9.11 -6.04
C VAL A 8 8.11 7.90 -6.87
N GLU A 9 8.20 7.97 -8.20
CA GLU A 9 7.85 6.83 -9.06
C GLU A 9 8.80 5.64 -8.85
N ALA A 10 10.11 5.91 -8.72
CA ALA A 10 11.08 4.84 -8.42
C ALA A 10 10.81 4.17 -7.06
N LYS A 11 10.41 4.94 -6.03
CA LYS A 11 10.02 4.40 -4.72
C LYS A 11 8.74 3.56 -4.80
N TYR A 12 7.77 3.97 -5.62
CA TYR A 12 6.55 3.22 -5.88
C TYR A 12 6.83 1.89 -6.59
N GLN A 13 7.60 1.91 -7.68
CA GLN A 13 7.97 0.66 -8.39
C GLN A 13 8.71 -0.29 -7.44
N LYS A 14 9.64 0.23 -6.65
CA LYS A 14 10.34 -0.53 -5.61
C LYS A 14 9.39 -1.08 -4.54
N PHE A 15 8.31 -0.37 -4.21
CA PHE A 15 7.28 -0.87 -3.28
C PHE A 15 6.63 -2.13 -3.85
N VAL A 16 6.05 -2.03 -5.05
CA VAL A 16 5.35 -3.13 -5.74
C VAL A 16 6.27 -4.34 -5.93
N GLU A 17 7.49 -4.13 -6.43
CA GLU A 17 8.45 -5.21 -6.65
C GLU A 17 8.80 -5.95 -5.35
N ARG A 18 9.10 -5.20 -4.28
CA ARG A 18 9.60 -5.80 -3.05
C ARG A 18 8.52 -6.54 -2.28
N ILE A 19 7.30 -5.99 -2.21
CA ILE A 19 6.22 -6.66 -1.48
C ILE A 19 5.81 -7.97 -2.16
N CYS A 20 5.86 -8.04 -3.50
CA CYS A 20 5.64 -9.29 -4.23
C CYS A 20 6.70 -10.35 -3.91
N VAL A 21 7.95 -9.95 -3.67
CA VAL A 21 9.03 -10.89 -3.32
C VAL A 21 8.94 -11.32 -1.86
N SER A 22 8.74 -10.38 -0.92
CA SER A 22 8.68 -10.65 0.51
C SER A 22 7.34 -11.20 0.99
N GLU A 23 6.29 -11.05 0.19
CA GLU A 23 4.89 -11.34 0.55
C GLU A 23 4.47 -10.64 1.85
N THR A 24 5.11 -9.51 2.16
CA THR A 24 4.90 -8.75 3.39
C THR A 24 4.91 -7.26 3.08
N VAL A 25 3.86 -6.58 3.53
CA VAL A 25 3.73 -5.13 3.58
C VAL A 25 3.91 -4.69 5.04
N TRP A 26 4.41 -3.49 5.28
CA TRP A 26 4.59 -2.95 6.62
C TRP A 26 3.72 -1.72 6.79
N GLY A 27 3.00 -1.65 7.91
CA GLY A 27 2.36 -0.42 8.39
C GLY A 27 2.98 0.02 9.72
N LEU A 28 2.49 1.12 10.26
CA LEU A 28 2.78 1.58 11.61
C LEU A 28 1.53 1.43 12.47
N GLN A 29 1.66 0.76 13.61
CA GLN A 29 0.54 0.49 14.52
C GLN A 29 0.88 0.91 15.97
N SER A 30 -0.10 1.46 16.66
CA SER A 30 -0.08 1.71 18.11
C SER A 30 -1.36 1.19 18.77
N GLU A 31 -1.51 1.37 20.07
CA GLU A 31 -2.76 1.06 20.78
C GLU A 31 -3.95 1.89 20.28
N ALA A 32 -3.70 3.07 19.70
CA ALA A 32 -4.74 3.95 19.15
C ALA A 32 -5.19 3.54 17.74
N GLY A 33 -4.51 2.60 17.09
CA GLY A 33 -4.81 2.17 15.72
C GLY A 33 -3.61 2.26 14.80
N TRP A 34 -3.88 2.40 13.50
CA TRP A 34 -2.88 2.47 12.44
C TRP A 34 -2.54 3.91 12.10
N ALA A 35 -1.34 4.13 11.58
CA ALA A 35 -0.93 5.44 11.11
C ALA A 35 -1.86 5.91 9.98
N VAL A 36 -2.34 7.15 10.07
CA VAL A 36 -3.15 7.83 9.06
C VAL A 36 -2.61 9.25 8.93
N SER A 37 -2.64 9.79 7.73
CA SER A 37 -2.35 11.19 7.39
C SER A 37 -3.46 11.72 6.48
N GLU A 38 -3.50 13.03 6.26
CA GLU A 38 -4.34 13.62 5.22
C GLU A 38 -3.61 13.53 3.86
N SER A 39 -4.39 13.38 2.78
CA SER A 39 -3.89 13.49 1.40
C SER A 39 -3.44 14.92 1.09
N ASN A 40 -2.36 15.07 0.33
CA ASN A 40 -1.91 16.38 -0.14
C ASN A 40 -2.69 16.86 -1.37
N ASP A 41 -3.21 15.91 -2.15
CA ASP A 41 -3.84 16.17 -3.44
C ASP A 41 -5.38 16.23 -3.34
N PHE A 42 -5.96 15.62 -2.30
CA PHE A 42 -7.41 15.50 -2.10
C PHE A 42 -7.82 15.93 -0.69
N GLU A 43 -8.61 17.00 -0.58
CA GLU A 43 -9.16 17.46 0.69
C GLU A 43 -10.08 16.39 1.32
N ASP A 44 -10.13 16.35 2.65
CA ASP A 44 -10.95 15.42 3.45
C ASP A 44 -10.75 13.93 3.12
N THR A 45 -9.61 13.57 2.54
CA THR A 45 -9.27 12.18 2.15
C THR A 45 -8.18 11.63 3.06
N GLU A 46 -8.48 10.52 3.74
CA GLU A 46 -7.51 9.81 4.56
C GLU A 46 -6.48 9.07 3.71
N LEU A 47 -5.21 9.13 4.13
CA LEU A 47 -4.07 8.52 3.47
C LEU A 47 -3.37 7.57 4.44
N LEU A 48 -3.42 6.27 4.14
CA LEU A 48 -2.77 5.24 4.94
C LEU A 48 -1.38 4.94 4.38
N PRO A 49 -0.29 5.10 5.16
CA PRO A 49 1.07 4.86 4.72
C PRO A 49 1.47 3.39 4.88
N PHE A 50 2.06 2.84 3.82
CA PHE A 50 2.60 1.48 3.80
C PHE A 50 4.00 1.42 3.21
N TRP A 51 4.81 0.50 3.72
CA TRP A 51 6.21 0.33 3.36
C TRP A 51 6.52 -1.10 2.93
N SER A 52 7.50 -1.21 2.03
CA SER A 52 8.01 -2.49 1.53
C SER A 52 9.16 -3.07 2.37
N ASP A 53 9.54 -2.39 3.45
CA ASP A 53 10.60 -2.79 4.37
C ASP A 53 10.32 -2.28 5.79
N ARG A 54 10.59 -3.12 6.78
CA ARG A 54 10.44 -2.77 8.20
C ARG A 54 11.24 -1.53 8.59
N ALA A 55 12.47 -1.39 8.10
CA ALA A 55 13.35 -0.28 8.41
C ALA A 55 12.82 1.04 7.83
N TYR A 56 12.10 0.99 6.70
CA TYR A 56 11.47 2.19 6.12
C TYR A 56 10.31 2.66 6.99
N ALA A 57 9.43 1.75 7.42
CA ALA A 57 8.39 2.06 8.39
C ALA A 57 8.99 2.60 9.70
N ALA A 58 10.03 1.94 10.23
CA ALA A 58 10.69 2.34 11.48
C ALA A 58 11.27 3.75 11.42
N ALA A 59 11.83 4.15 10.27
CA ALA A 59 12.39 5.48 10.09
C ALA A 59 11.32 6.59 10.14
N CYS A 60 10.07 6.25 9.82
CA CYS A 60 8.93 7.16 9.87
C CYS A 60 8.19 7.15 11.21
N ALA A 61 8.51 6.25 12.14
CA ALA A 61 7.97 6.22 13.50
C ALA A 61 8.55 7.35 14.37
N LYS A 62 8.17 8.59 14.06
CA LYS A 62 8.62 9.83 14.70
C LYS A 62 7.46 10.82 14.79
N ASN A 63 7.66 11.91 15.54
CA ASN A 63 6.64 12.93 15.77
C ASN A 63 5.33 12.30 16.28
N GLU A 64 4.24 12.46 15.55
CA GLU A 64 2.90 11.93 15.80
C GLU A 64 2.88 10.39 15.84
N TRP A 65 3.78 9.75 15.10
CA TRP A 65 3.94 8.30 15.07
C TRP A 65 5.09 7.79 15.95
N SER A 66 5.58 8.60 16.89
CA SER A 66 6.74 8.24 17.74
C SER A 66 6.52 7.02 18.64
N THR A 67 5.27 6.69 18.97
CA THR A 67 4.90 5.50 19.75
C THR A 67 4.46 4.32 18.87
N TYR A 68 4.41 4.50 17.56
CA TYR A 68 3.96 3.47 16.63
C TYR A 68 5.10 2.50 16.32
N ILE A 69 4.74 1.24 16.12
CA ILE A 69 5.67 0.16 15.87
C ILE A 69 5.45 -0.36 14.46
N PRO A 70 6.52 -0.65 13.69
CA PRO A 70 6.42 -1.36 12.42
C PRO A 70 5.76 -2.72 12.59
N THR A 71 4.60 -2.90 11.98
CA THR A 71 3.81 -4.13 12.04
C THR A 71 3.70 -4.74 10.63
N PRO A 72 4.04 -6.04 10.47
CA PRO A 72 3.91 -6.71 9.19
C PRO A 72 2.45 -7.08 8.90
N ILE A 73 2.08 -6.97 7.63
CA ILE A 73 0.80 -7.36 7.05
C ILE A 73 1.09 -8.34 5.91
N PRO A 74 0.55 -9.57 5.91
CA PRO A 74 0.69 -10.49 4.79
C PRO A 74 0.19 -9.87 3.49
N LEU A 75 0.91 -10.05 2.38
CA LEU A 75 0.53 -9.43 1.11
C LEU A 75 -0.88 -9.83 0.66
N ALA A 76 -1.27 -11.09 0.86
CA ALA A 76 -2.61 -11.55 0.51
C ALA A 76 -3.70 -10.78 1.27
N GLU A 77 -3.54 -10.63 2.59
CA GLU A 77 -4.43 -9.86 3.45
C GLU A 77 -4.45 -8.37 3.05
N PHE A 78 -3.27 -7.82 2.74
CA PHE A 78 -3.14 -6.44 2.29
C PHE A 78 -3.97 -6.16 1.02
N LEU A 79 -3.97 -7.09 0.07
CA LEU A 79 -4.73 -6.90 -1.18
C LEU A 79 -6.23 -7.16 -0.99
N GLU A 80 -6.61 -8.23 -0.30
CA GLU A 80 -8.01 -8.67 -0.23
C GLU A 80 -8.84 -7.95 0.84
N SER A 81 -8.21 -7.50 1.92
CA SER A 81 -8.87 -6.82 3.04
C SER A 81 -8.50 -5.35 3.10
N TRP A 82 -7.21 -5.01 3.15
CA TRP A 82 -6.78 -3.63 3.37
C TRP A 82 -7.07 -2.72 2.18
N CYS A 83 -6.61 -3.06 0.98
CA CYS A 83 -6.83 -2.23 -0.20
C CYS A 83 -8.33 -2.09 -0.51
N VAL A 84 -9.10 -3.18 -0.39
CA VAL A 84 -10.55 -3.15 -0.60
C VAL A 84 -11.26 -2.30 0.46
N GLY A 85 -10.89 -2.43 1.74
CA GLY A 85 -11.44 -1.64 2.84
C GLY A 85 -11.18 -0.15 2.66
N ILE A 86 -9.90 0.22 2.42
CA ILE A 86 -9.50 1.62 2.22
C ILE A 86 -10.26 2.26 1.05
N TYR A 87 -10.43 1.53 -0.06
CA TYR A 87 -11.23 2.02 -1.17
C TYR A 87 -12.70 2.27 -0.78
N ASN A 88 -13.32 1.35 -0.05
CA ASN A 88 -14.72 1.51 0.38
C ASN A 88 -14.91 2.68 1.34
N ASP A 89 -13.88 2.99 2.14
CA ASP A 89 -13.87 4.12 3.07
C ASP A 89 -13.49 5.45 2.37
N GLY A 90 -13.20 5.42 1.06
CA GLY A 90 -12.85 6.61 0.28
C GLY A 90 -11.42 7.11 0.52
N GLY A 91 -10.54 6.26 1.07
CA GLY A 91 -9.16 6.61 1.38
C GLY A 91 -8.15 6.26 0.26
N LEU A 92 -6.92 6.70 0.47
CA LEU A 92 -5.77 6.49 -0.41
C LEU A 92 -4.64 5.76 0.31
N ILE A 93 -3.68 5.25 -0.48
CA ILE A 93 -2.47 4.61 0.02
C ILE A 93 -1.23 5.44 -0.32
N ALA A 94 -0.40 5.73 0.69
CA ALA A 94 0.94 6.27 0.47
C ALA A 94 2.00 5.16 0.48
N THR A 95 2.65 4.95 -0.66
CA THR A 95 3.65 3.88 -0.80
C THR A 95 5.07 4.37 -0.54
N ASN A 96 5.83 3.63 0.29
CA ASN A 96 7.25 3.89 0.60
C ASN A 96 7.53 5.37 0.92
N MET A 97 6.62 5.99 1.69
CA MET A 97 6.77 7.37 2.14
C MET A 97 8.07 7.53 2.93
N ASP A 98 8.85 8.58 2.63
CA ASP A 98 10.09 8.84 3.35
C ASP A 98 9.87 9.63 4.65
N VAL A 99 10.96 9.88 5.37
CA VAL A 99 10.94 10.59 6.64
C VAL A 99 10.45 12.04 6.53
N ASN A 100 10.36 12.61 5.33
CA ASN A 100 9.84 13.95 5.09
C ASN A 100 8.38 13.92 4.65
N MET A 101 7.71 12.77 4.80
CA MET A 101 6.32 12.55 4.42
C MET A 101 6.06 12.58 2.90
N PHE A 102 7.11 12.39 2.08
CA PHE A 102 6.97 12.30 0.63
C PHE A 102 6.87 10.85 0.17
N GLY A 103 5.73 10.51 -0.43
CA GLY A 103 5.44 9.21 -1.05
C GLY A 103 4.44 9.38 -2.20
N ARG A 104 4.27 8.33 -3.01
CA ARG A 104 3.22 8.34 -4.03
C ARG A 104 1.89 8.01 -3.35
N GLU A 105 0.89 8.87 -3.54
CA GLU A 105 -0.50 8.59 -3.22
C GLU A 105 -1.11 7.77 -4.36
N VAL A 106 -1.78 6.66 -4.02
CA VAL A 106 -2.24 5.66 -5.00
C VAL A 106 -3.63 5.18 -4.62
N GLU A 107 -4.48 5.06 -5.63
CA GLU A 107 -5.79 4.44 -5.53
C GLU A 107 -5.64 2.96 -5.13
N PRO A 108 -6.31 2.51 -4.05
CA PRO A 108 -6.10 1.15 -3.52
C PRO A 108 -6.41 0.04 -4.52
N LEU A 109 -7.45 0.22 -5.33
CA LEU A 109 -7.86 -0.74 -6.35
C LEU A 109 -6.86 -0.81 -7.52
N GLU A 110 -6.28 0.32 -7.92
CA GLU A 110 -5.22 0.33 -8.93
C GLU A 110 -3.95 -0.36 -8.42
N LEU A 111 -3.62 -0.16 -7.14
CA LEU A 111 -2.49 -0.84 -6.49
C LEU A 111 -2.66 -2.36 -6.53
N ILE A 112 -3.87 -2.89 -6.29
CA ILE A 112 -4.14 -4.33 -6.42
C ILE A 112 -3.76 -4.82 -7.82
N LEU A 113 -4.19 -4.12 -8.87
CA LEU A 113 -3.92 -4.54 -10.25
C LEU A 113 -2.42 -4.54 -10.58
N GLU A 114 -1.67 -3.52 -10.16
CA GLU A 114 -0.23 -3.47 -10.40
C GLU A 114 0.53 -4.53 -9.61
N VAL A 115 0.14 -4.82 -8.36
CA VAL A 115 0.74 -5.90 -7.56
C VAL A 115 0.46 -7.27 -8.18
N LEU A 116 -0.77 -7.54 -8.61
CA LEU A 116 -1.12 -8.82 -9.25
C LEU A 116 -0.34 -9.01 -10.57
N LYS A 117 -0.23 -7.96 -11.38
CA LYS A 117 0.57 -7.97 -12.61
C LYS A 117 2.06 -8.21 -12.33
N GLN A 118 2.61 -7.61 -11.28
CA GLN A 118 3.99 -7.86 -10.87
C GLN A 118 4.18 -9.29 -10.35
N ALA A 119 3.22 -9.82 -9.59
CA ALA A 119 3.24 -11.22 -9.13
C ALA A 119 3.24 -12.20 -10.31
N ASP A 120 2.40 -11.97 -11.32
CA ASP A 120 2.39 -12.77 -12.57
C ASP A 120 3.76 -12.75 -13.26
N LYS A 121 4.38 -11.57 -13.37
CA LYS A 121 5.70 -11.39 -14.01
C LYS A 121 6.81 -12.20 -13.35
N ILE A 122 6.74 -12.39 -12.03
CA ILE A 122 7.73 -13.16 -11.26
C ILE A 122 7.26 -14.59 -10.95
N PHE A 123 6.16 -15.04 -11.54
CA PHE A 123 5.53 -16.35 -11.29
C PHE A 123 5.27 -16.62 -9.79
N LYS A 124 4.90 -15.57 -9.04
CA LYS A 124 4.56 -15.68 -7.62
C LYS A 124 3.13 -16.17 -7.47
N ALA A 125 2.96 -17.33 -6.82
CA ALA A 125 1.65 -17.83 -6.43
C ALA A 125 1.16 -17.09 -5.18
N LEU A 126 0.04 -16.39 -5.29
CA LEU A 126 -0.65 -15.76 -4.17
C LEU A 126 -1.89 -16.57 -3.82
N SER A 127 -2.05 -16.88 -2.53
CA SER A 127 -3.23 -17.56 -2.00
C SER A 127 -4.01 -16.58 -1.13
N PHE A 128 -5.28 -16.42 -1.47
CA PHE A 128 -6.21 -15.52 -0.79
C PHE A 128 -7.13 -16.31 0.13
N ARG A 129 -7.62 -15.67 1.20
CA ARG A 129 -8.59 -16.30 2.11
C ARG A 129 -10.02 -16.16 1.57
N ASP A 130 -10.32 -14.98 1.04
CA ASP A 130 -11.70 -14.60 0.70
C ASP A 130 -11.96 -14.76 -0.82
N TYR A 131 -10.94 -15.15 -1.59
CA TYR A 131 -10.99 -15.38 -3.04
C TYR A 131 -10.43 -16.75 -3.42
N GLU A 132 -11.09 -17.43 -4.35
CA GLU A 132 -10.62 -18.72 -4.88
C GLU A 132 -9.33 -18.61 -5.72
N SER A 133 -9.06 -17.42 -6.28
CA SER A 133 -7.88 -17.17 -7.11
C SER A 133 -7.56 -15.68 -7.23
N PRO A 134 -6.29 -15.31 -7.54
CA PRO A 134 -5.92 -13.95 -7.92
C PRO A 134 -6.75 -13.39 -9.09
N GLU A 135 -7.14 -14.23 -10.04
CA GLU A 135 -7.96 -13.85 -11.20
C GLU A 135 -9.35 -13.37 -10.80
N MET A 136 -9.94 -13.94 -9.73
CA MET A 136 -11.26 -13.55 -9.25
C MET A 136 -11.22 -12.15 -8.65
N LEU A 137 -10.25 -11.88 -7.77
CA LEU A 137 -10.00 -10.54 -7.24
C LEU A 137 -9.74 -9.54 -8.36
N ARG A 138 -8.85 -9.89 -9.32
CA ARG A 138 -8.54 -9.06 -10.49
C ARG A 138 -9.80 -8.68 -11.27
N LYS A 139 -10.69 -9.64 -11.55
CA LYS A 139 -11.94 -9.40 -12.28
C LYS A 139 -12.91 -8.50 -11.53
N GLN A 140 -13.05 -8.70 -10.22
CA GLN A 140 -13.90 -7.86 -9.38
C GLN A 140 -13.42 -6.41 -9.41
N VAL A 141 -12.13 -6.18 -9.14
CA VAL A 141 -11.52 -4.85 -9.16
C VAL A 141 -11.71 -4.17 -10.52
N GLN A 142 -11.44 -4.88 -11.62
CA GLN A 142 -11.66 -4.36 -12.98
C GLN A 142 -13.11 -4.04 -13.31
N THR A 143 -14.07 -4.69 -12.65
CA THR A 143 -15.50 -4.43 -12.84
C THR A 143 -15.89 -3.14 -12.14
N ILE A 144 -15.39 -2.95 -10.91
CA ILE A 144 -15.60 -1.73 -10.12
C ILE A 144 -15.04 -0.51 -10.87
N LEU A 145 -13.78 -0.56 -11.32
CA LEU A 145 -13.12 0.57 -12.00
C LEU A 145 -13.72 0.95 -13.38
N LYS A 146 -14.63 0.14 -13.93
CA LYS A 146 -15.32 0.43 -15.20
C LYS A 146 -16.71 1.03 -15.00
N THR A 147 -17.18 1.13 -13.76
CA THR A 147 -18.50 1.63 -13.40
C THR A 147 -18.44 3.13 -13.17
#